data_AF-A0A966NE73-F1
#
_entry.id   AF-A0A966NE73-F1
#
_cell.length_a   1.000
_cell.length_b   1.000
_cell.length_c   1.000
_cell.angle_alpha   90.00
_cell.angle_beta   90.00
_cell.angle_gamma   90.00
#
_symmetry.space_group_name_H-M   'P 1'
#
loop_
_entity.id
_entity.type
_entity.pdbx_description
1 polymer ?
#
loop_
_entity_poly.entity_id
_entity_poly.type
_entity_poly.pdbx_seq_one_letter_code
_entity_poly.pdbx_strand_id
1 'polypeptide(L)' 'MKIAVDKGIKSFEKIITSINGFDEIEFEYLQTQEITNDKLKDTEALFIRSTTLVDKALLK' A
#
# COMPACT_ATOMS: atom_id res chain seq x y z
N MET A 1 8.43 1.02 9.18
CA MET A 1 6.98 0.99 8.89
C MET A 1 6.82 0.46 7.48
N LYS A 2 6.00 -0.57 7.31
CA LYS A 2 5.63 -1.19 6.05
C LYS A 2 4.31 -0.59 5.55
N ILE A 3 4.36 -0.02 4.36
CA ILE A 3 3.20 0.55 3.68
C ILE A 3 2.93 -0.25 2.40
N ALA A 4 1.72 -0.78 2.27
CA ALA A 4 1.27 -1.40 1.04
C ALA A 4 0.63 -0.35 0.11
N VAL A 5 0.98 -0.38 -1.16
CA VAL A 5 0.52 0.60 -2.16
C VAL A 5 0.01 -0.13 -3.40
N ASP A 6 -1.23 0.15 -3.81
CA ASP A 6 -1.75 -0.28 -5.11
C ASP A 6 -0.93 0.36 -6.24
N LYS A 7 -0.28 -0.46 -7.08
CA LYS A 7 0.51 -0.06 -8.25
C LYS A 7 -0.25 0.81 -9.24
N GLY A 8 -1.57 0.76 -9.25
CA GLY A 8 -2.39 1.63 -10.07
C GLY A 8 -2.48 3.08 -9.57
N ILE A 9 -2.01 3.39 -8.35
CA ILE A 9 -1.81 4.77 -7.89
C ILE A 9 -0.57 5.33 -8.58
N LYS A 10 -0.81 6.09 -9.65
CA LYS A 10 0.26 6.67 -10.46
C LYS A 10 1.08 7.68 -9.65
N SER A 11 2.39 7.71 -9.92
CA SER A 11 3.33 8.67 -9.37
C SER A 11 3.54 8.63 -7.85
N PHE A 12 3.00 7.63 -7.13
CA PHE A 12 3.18 7.53 -5.68
C PHE A 12 4.67 7.53 -5.28
N GLU A 13 5.46 6.65 -5.89
CA GLU A 13 6.91 6.56 -5.68
C GLU A 13 7.62 7.90 -5.90
N LYS A 14 7.26 8.63 -6.96
CA LYS A 14 7.84 9.94 -7.30
C LYS A 14 7.49 11.01 -6.27
N ILE A 15 6.26 10.98 -5.75
CA ILE A 15 5.79 11.95 -4.75
C ILE A 15 6.50 11.69 -3.43
N ILE A 16 6.54 10.44 -2.98
CA ILE A 16 7.11 10.10 -1.67
C ILE A 16 8.63 10.32 -1.63
N THR A 17 9.34 9.98 -2.70
CA THR A 17 10.80 10.27 -2.80
C THR A 17 11.13 11.76 -2.80
N SER A 18 10.13 12.63 -3.02
CA SER A 18 10.29 14.09 -2.95
C SER A 18 9.99 14.68 -1.56
N ILE A 19 9.56 13.86 -0.60
CA ILE A 19 9.16 14.30 0.75
C ILE A 19 10.18 13.77 1.76
N ASN A 20 10.81 14.68 2.51
CA ASN A 20 11.74 14.31 3.59
C ASN A 20 11.01 13.53 4.70
N GLY A 21 11.68 12.53 5.27
CA GLY A 21 11.18 11.75 6.41
C GLY A 21 10.52 10.42 6.05
N PHE A 22 10.56 10.02 4.77
CA PHE A 22 10.08 8.71 4.30
C PHE A 22 11.22 7.75 3.93
N ASP A 23 12.47 8.11 4.22
CA ASP A 23 13.67 7.36 3.81
C ASP A 23 13.77 5.97 4.47
N GLU A 24 13.15 5.78 5.64
CA GLU A 24 13.14 4.52 6.41
C GLU A 24 11.83 3.73 6.28
N ILE A 25 10.97 4.10 5.33
CA ILE A 25 9.68 3.43 5.12
C ILE A 25 9.79 2.39 4.01
N GLU A 26 9.35 1.17 4.32
CA GLU A 26 9.30 0.08 3.36
C GLU A 26 7.98 0.15 2.59
N PHE A 27 8.06 0.39 1.28
CA PHE A 27 6.90 0.41 0.40
C PHE A 27 6.77 -0.91 -0.37
N GLU A 28 5.70 -1.66 -0.11
CA GLU A 28 5.34 -2.85 -0.87
C GLU A 28 4.31 -2.48 -1.94
N TYR A 29 4.74 -2.49 -3.21
CA TYR A 29 3.87 -2.18 -4.35
C TYR A 29 3.17 -3.44 -4.86
N LEU A 30 1.85 -3.48 -4.73
CA LEU A 30 0.99 -4.63 -5.07
C LEU A 30 0.06 -4.28 -6.24
N GLN A 31 -0.17 -5.22 -7.14
CA GLN A 31 -1.31 -5.15 -8.05
C GLN A 31 -2.62 -5.28 -7.25
N THR A 32 -3.73 -4.73 -7.74
CA THR A 32 -5.02 -4.79 -7.03
C THR A 32 -5.42 -6.23 -6.62
N GLN A 33 -5.17 -7.22 -7.46
CA GLN A 33 -5.45 -8.63 -7.17
C GLN A 33 -4.50 -9.28 -6.14
N GLU A 34 -3.36 -8.65 -5.85
CA GLU A 34 -2.38 -9.11 -4.85
C GLU A 34 -2.70 -8.55 -3.45
N ILE A 35 -3.66 -7.62 -3.33
CA ILE A 35 -4.06 -7.01 -2.06
C ILE A 35 -4.98 -7.99 -1.32
N THR A 36 -4.36 -8.91 -0.59
CA THR A 36 -5.03 -9.93 0.23
C THR A 36 -4.67 -9.77 1.70
N ASN A 37 -5.48 -10.34 2.59
CA ASN A 37 -5.22 -10.30 4.03
C ASN A 37 -3.81 -10.81 4.40
N ASP A 38 -3.38 -11.93 3.80
CA ASP A 38 -2.04 -12.49 4.03
C ASP A 38 -0.92 -11.53 3.61
N LYS A 39 -1.13 -10.75 2.55
CA LYS A 39 -0.16 -9.76 2.06
C LYS A 39 -0.13 -8.49 2.90
N LEU A 40 -1.27 -8.15 3.53
CA LEU A 40 -1.39 -7.02 4.43
C LEU A 40 -0.90 -7.33 5.85
N LYS A 41 -0.46 -8.56 6.13
CA LYS A 41 0.17 -8.89 7.40
C LYS A 41 1.37 -7.99 7.65
N ASP A 42 1.45 -7.46 8.87
CA ASP A 42 2.47 -6.52 9.33
C ASP A 42 2.53 -5.19 8.55
N THR A 43 1.45 -4.84 7.82
CA THR A 43 1.31 -3.55 7.13
C THR A 43 0.64 -2.53 8.05
N GLU A 44 1.28 -1.38 8.30
CA GLU A 44 0.71 -0.32 9.14
C GLU A 44 -0.17 0.67 8.37
N ALA A 45 0.04 0.82 7.06
CA ALA A 45 -0.80 1.66 6.21
C ALA A 45 -1.02 1.06 4.81
N LEU A 46 -2.21 1.27 4.26
CA LEU A 46 -2.62 0.76 2.96
C LEU A 46 -3.16 1.90 2.07
N PHE A 47 -2.52 2.12 0.92
CA PHE A 47 -2.97 3.06 -0.11
C PHE A 47 -3.60 2.30 -1.28
N ILE A 48 -4.88 2.57 -1.55
CA ILE A 48 -5.68 1.84 -2.54
C ILE A 48 -6.52 2.78 -3.41
N ARG A 49 -7.06 2.21 -4.48
CA ARG A 49 -8.07 2.85 -5.34
C ARG A 49 -9.44 2.22 -5.08
N SER A 50 -10.48 2.81 -5.66
CA SER A 50 -11.86 2.30 -5.59
C SER A 50 -12.06 0.91 -6.18
N THR A 51 -11.04 0.34 -6.84
CA THR A 51 -11.03 -1.03 -7.36
C THR A 51 -10.81 -2.09 -6.27
N THR A 52 -10.43 -1.69 -5.06
CA THR A 52 -10.26 -2.57 -3.90
C THR A 52 -11.47 -2.46 -2.99
N LEU A 53 -12.16 -3.58 -2.75
CA LEU A 53 -13.22 -3.66 -1.75
C LEU A 53 -12.58 -3.71 -0.34
N VAL A 54 -12.86 -2.71 0.49
CA VAL A 54 -12.37 -2.68 1.87
C VAL A 54 -13.45 -3.22 2.80
N ASP A 55 -13.23 -4.43 3.30
CA ASP A 55 -14.13 -5.08 4.24
C ASP A 55 -13.37 -5.77 5.39
N LYS A 56 -14.13 -6.42 6.27
CA LYS A 56 -13.58 -7.17 7.40
C LYS A 56 -12.75 -8.38 6.98
N ALA A 57 -13.00 -8.95 5.80
CA ALA A 57 -12.24 -10.10 5.33
C ALA A 57 -10.85 -9.68 4.87
N LEU A 58 -10.73 -8.48 4.28
CA LEU A 58 -9.45 -7.92 3.87
C LEU A 58 -8.58 -7.48 5.06
N LEU A 59 -9.18 -6.82 6.05
CA LEU A 59 -8.47 -6.16 7.17
C LEU A 59 -8.33 -7.00 8.45
N LYS A 60 -8.51 -8.33 8.37
CA LYS A 60 -8.55 -9.22 9.53
C LYS A 60 -7.18 -9.46 10.18
#